data_AF-A0A9D1ELQ9-F1
#
_entry.id   AF-A0A9D1ELQ9-F1
#
_cell.length_a   1.000
_cell.length_b   1.000
_cell.length_c   1.000
_cell.angle_alpha   90.00
_cell.angle_beta   90.00
_cell.angle_gamma   90.00
#
_symmetry.space_group_name_H-M   'P 1'
#
loop_
_entity.id
_entity.type
_entity.pdbx_description
1 polymer ?
#
loop_
_entity_poly.entity_id
_entity_poly.type
_entity_poly.pdbx_seq_one_letter_code
_entity_poly.pdbx_strand_id
1 'polypeptide(L)'
;MRKRIRAVWKRTAVLLFAFALIYAMPVYAQSGEVSVETTVPKTHSAVLLITGGGTVNVNGDSYTVQDEEIQLRIPRLEETTWTFAPAKGYVIKHVMYNELDVTAELTGQTYTAAPVNEDGTRVEVIFVKGQDDSGTDDRKPGTDSGQPGTGSGAGTAGGQQSGGSGKTGNVKTGDETNPGLFIGIMAVSIAAAAGCMLAGRRKKKA
;
A
#
# COMPACT_ATOMS: atom_id res chain seq x y z
N MET A 1 78.93 4.89 -53.59
CA MET A 1 78.05 4.05 -52.73
C MET A 1 78.06 4.41 -51.23
N ARG A 2 79.19 4.75 -50.60
CA ARG A 2 79.30 4.97 -49.13
C ARG A 2 78.51 6.16 -48.54
N LYS A 3 78.07 7.13 -49.33
CA LYS A 3 77.26 8.29 -48.85
C LYS A 3 75.77 7.95 -48.69
N ARG A 4 75.23 7.10 -49.58
CA ARG A 4 73.83 6.64 -49.54
C ARG A 4 73.57 5.71 -48.35
N ILE A 5 74.51 4.81 -48.05
CA ILE A 5 74.44 3.89 -46.91
C ILE A 5 74.45 4.65 -45.58
N ARG A 6 75.29 5.69 -45.45
CA ARG A 6 75.33 6.55 -44.25
C ARG A 6 74.04 7.36 -44.05
N ALA A 7 73.37 7.76 -45.13
CA ALA A 7 72.09 8.45 -45.05
C ALA A 7 70.94 7.51 -44.65
N VAL A 8 70.94 6.28 -45.17
CA VAL A 8 69.97 5.24 -44.79
C VAL A 8 70.15 4.83 -43.33
N TRP A 9 71.39 4.63 -42.88
CA TRP A 9 71.70 4.24 -41.49
C TRP A 9 71.31 5.34 -40.48
N LYS A 10 71.46 6.61 -40.84
CA LYS A 10 70.97 7.74 -40.03
C LYS A 10 69.45 7.76 -39.93
N ARG A 11 68.73 7.49 -41.03
CA ARG A 11 67.25 7.44 -41.03
C ARG A 11 66.72 6.25 -40.24
N THR A 12 67.36 5.09 -40.34
CA THR A 12 66.99 3.90 -39.55
C THR A 12 67.33 4.08 -38.07
N ALA A 13 68.44 4.73 -37.73
CA ALA A 13 68.78 5.03 -36.34
C ALA A 13 67.78 5.99 -35.69
N VAL A 14 67.34 7.02 -36.42
CA VAL A 14 66.29 7.94 -35.94
C VAL A 14 64.95 7.23 -35.76
N LEU A 15 64.58 6.32 -36.68
CA LEU A 15 63.35 5.53 -36.56
C LEU A 15 63.39 4.60 -35.35
N LEU A 16 64.51 3.91 -35.11
CA LEU A 16 64.68 3.01 -33.96
C LEU A 16 64.73 3.78 -32.63
N PHE A 17 65.35 4.97 -32.60
CA PHE A 17 65.34 5.83 -31.43
C PHE A 17 63.95 6.39 -31.13
N ALA A 18 63.20 6.80 -32.15
CA ALA A 18 61.80 7.22 -32.00
C ALA A 18 60.90 6.07 -31.50
N PHE A 19 61.13 4.84 -31.98
CA PHE A 19 60.40 3.66 -31.50
C PHE A 19 60.72 3.35 -30.04
N ALA A 20 62.01 3.42 -29.64
CA ALA A 20 62.41 3.22 -28.24
C ALA A 20 61.78 4.25 -27.29
N LEU A 21 61.60 5.51 -27.72
CA LEU A 21 60.91 6.54 -26.93
C LEU A 21 59.42 6.26 -26.74
N ILE A 22 58.75 5.60 -27.69
CA ILE A 22 57.34 5.20 -27.56
C ILE A 22 57.19 4.07 -26.53
N TYR A 23 58.16 3.15 -26.43
CA TYR A 23 58.16 2.09 -25.42
C TYR A 23 58.51 2.59 -24.01
N ALA A 24 59.09 3.78 -23.88
CA ALA A 24 59.47 4.35 -22.60
C ALA A 24 58.34 5.11 -21.89
N MET A 25 57.15 5.23 -22.50
CA MET A 25 56.00 5.87 -21.85
C MET A 25 55.39 4.93 -20.79
N PRO A 26 55.28 5.35 -19.51
CA PRO A 26 54.56 4.57 -18.52
C PRO A 26 53.08 4.48 -18.90
N VAL A 27 52.53 3.26 -18.88
CA VAL A 27 51.09 3.04 -19.00
C VAL A 27 50.45 3.44 -17.68
N TYR A 28 49.81 4.60 -17.64
CA TYR A 28 49.02 5.01 -16.49
C TYR A 28 47.71 4.22 -16.46
N ALA A 29 47.49 3.43 -15.42
CA ALA A 29 46.18 2.86 -15.16
C ALA A 29 45.24 4.01 -14.77
N GLN A 30 44.20 4.26 -15.57
CA GLN A 30 43.17 5.22 -15.19
C GLN A 30 42.33 4.60 -14.05
N SER A 31 42.56 5.12 -12.84
CA SER A 31 41.71 4.89 -11.67
C SER A 31 40.41 5.67 -11.86
N GLY A 32 39.43 5.07 -12.53
CA GLY A 32 38.07 5.58 -12.56
C GLY A 32 37.36 5.27 -11.24
N GLU A 33 36.89 6.29 -10.54
CA GLU A 33 35.95 6.12 -9.44
C GLU A 33 34.60 5.70 -10.04
N VAL A 34 34.10 4.53 -9.62
CA VAL A 34 32.77 4.04 -10.02
C VAL A 34 31.82 4.38 -8.89
N SER A 35 31.09 5.49 -9.01
CA SER A 35 29.97 5.79 -8.12
C SER A 35 28.69 5.16 -8.66
N VAL A 36 28.02 4.36 -7.83
CA VAL A 36 26.70 3.81 -8.12
C VAL A 36 25.68 4.65 -7.35
N GLU A 37 24.95 5.51 -8.06
CA GLU A 37 23.84 6.26 -7.48
C GLU A 37 22.55 5.47 -7.61
N THR A 38 21.90 5.21 -6.47
CA THR A 38 20.57 4.60 -6.42
C THR A 38 19.58 5.62 -5.88
N THR A 39 18.53 5.92 -6.64
CA THR A 39 17.42 6.74 -6.15
C THR A 39 16.30 5.83 -5.64
N VAL A 40 15.95 6.00 -4.36
CA VAL A 40 14.82 5.28 -3.76
C VAL A 40 13.52 6.06 -4.03
N PRO A 41 12.47 5.43 -4.57
CA PRO A 41 11.16 6.06 -4.73
C PRO A 41 10.58 6.48 -3.37
N LYS A 42 10.04 7.70 -3.32
CA LYS A 42 9.40 8.24 -2.09
C LYS A 42 7.90 7.92 -1.99
N THR A 43 7.31 7.43 -3.08
CA THR A 43 5.87 7.23 -3.21
C THR A 43 5.57 5.92 -3.93
N HIS A 44 4.42 5.34 -3.64
CA HIS A 44 3.85 4.19 -4.35
C HIS A 44 2.63 4.58 -5.18
N SER A 45 2.37 3.84 -6.25
CA SER A 45 1.18 4.03 -7.07
C SER A 45 -0.05 3.41 -6.41
N ALA A 46 -1.17 4.13 -6.48
CA ALA A 46 -2.46 3.71 -5.97
C ALA A 46 -3.58 4.04 -6.98
N VAL A 47 -4.65 3.26 -6.91
CA VAL A 47 -5.83 3.38 -7.74
C VAL A 47 -7.04 3.63 -6.85
N LEU A 48 -7.82 4.64 -7.19
CA LEU A 48 -9.03 5.03 -6.48
C LEU A 48 -10.25 4.95 -7.40
N LEU A 49 -11.27 4.21 -6.96
CA LEU A 49 -12.57 4.12 -7.62
C LEU A 49 -13.65 4.70 -6.70
N ILE A 50 -14.37 5.70 -7.21
CA ILE A 50 -15.47 6.34 -6.49
C ILE A 50 -16.75 6.03 -7.25
N THR A 51 -17.73 5.46 -6.56
CA THR A 51 -19.06 5.21 -7.12
C THR A 51 -20.11 6.00 -6.34
N GLY A 52 -21.01 6.70 -7.05
CA GLY A 52 -22.09 7.47 -6.44
C GLY A 52 -21.72 8.92 -6.11
N GLY A 53 -22.41 9.52 -5.13
CA GLY A 53 -22.27 10.94 -4.78
C GLY A 53 -21.38 11.17 -3.55
N GLY A 54 -20.13 11.57 -3.78
CA GLY A 54 -19.21 11.95 -2.72
C GLY A 54 -17.82 12.36 -3.23
N THR A 55 -16.97 12.76 -2.30
CA THR A 55 -15.57 13.16 -2.52
C THR A 55 -14.67 12.35 -1.61
N VAL A 56 -13.48 11.97 -2.08
CA VAL A 56 -12.45 11.31 -1.28
C VAL A 56 -11.26 12.24 -1.15
N ASN A 57 -10.77 12.42 0.07
CA ASN A 57 -9.58 13.20 0.35
C ASN A 57 -8.43 12.29 0.79
N VAL A 58 -7.28 12.43 0.15
CA VAL A 58 -6.05 11.71 0.49
C VAL A 58 -4.86 12.61 0.25
N ASN A 59 -3.90 12.64 1.19
CA ASN A 59 -2.70 13.49 1.12
C ASN A 59 -2.99 15.00 0.93
N GLY A 60 -4.16 15.47 1.34
CA GLY A 60 -4.59 16.86 1.16
C GLY A 60 -5.25 17.17 -0.19
N ASP A 61 -5.25 16.22 -1.12
CA ASP A 61 -5.93 16.33 -2.42
C ASP A 61 -7.35 15.76 -2.34
N SER A 62 -8.28 16.38 -3.07
CA SER A 62 -9.69 15.98 -3.15
C SER A 62 -10.01 15.38 -4.52
N TYR A 63 -10.66 14.22 -4.53
CA TYR A 63 -11.04 13.48 -5.72
C TYR A 63 -12.56 13.24 -5.75
N THR A 64 -13.19 13.47 -6.90
CA THR A 64 -14.62 13.24 -7.13
C THR A 64 -14.84 12.05 -8.05
N VAL A 65 -16.10 11.61 -8.17
CA VAL A 65 -16.49 10.58 -9.16
C VAL A 65 -15.96 10.91 -10.55
N GLN A 66 -15.33 9.92 -11.19
CA GLN A 66 -14.89 9.96 -12.59
C GLN A 66 -15.38 8.68 -13.28
N ASP A 67 -15.50 8.71 -14.61
CA ASP A 67 -15.91 7.54 -15.40
C ASP A 67 -14.81 6.46 -15.46
N GLU A 68 -13.58 6.79 -15.03
CA GLU A 68 -12.40 5.92 -15.04
C GLU A 68 -11.73 5.82 -13.66
N GLU A 69 -10.85 4.83 -13.49
CA GLU A 69 -10.04 4.65 -12.30
C GLU A 69 -9.02 5.79 -12.12
N ILE A 70 -9.01 6.42 -10.94
CA ILE A 70 -8.14 7.56 -10.63
C ILE A 70 -6.79 7.03 -10.16
N GLN A 71 -5.72 7.33 -10.90
CA GLN A 71 -4.35 7.03 -10.47
C GLN A 71 -3.78 8.14 -9.61
N LEU A 72 -3.27 7.79 -8.43
CA LEU A 72 -2.66 8.73 -7.50
C LEU A 72 -1.40 8.14 -6.86
N ARG A 73 -0.66 8.97 -6.11
CA ARG A 73 0.55 8.57 -5.40
C ARG A 73 0.39 8.74 -3.90
N ILE A 74 0.75 7.71 -3.16
CA ILE A 74 0.74 7.69 -1.68
C ILE A 74 2.17 7.60 -1.14
N PRO A 75 2.45 8.20 0.04
CA PRO A 75 3.77 8.15 0.62
C PRO A 75 4.17 6.71 0.98
N ARG A 76 5.45 6.42 0.81
CA ARG A 76 6.04 5.12 1.16
C ARG A 76 6.42 5.08 2.64
N LEU A 77 6.25 3.93 3.30
CA LEU A 77 6.58 3.72 4.73
C LEU A 77 5.85 4.66 5.71
N GLU A 78 4.76 5.29 5.30
CA GLU A 78 3.97 6.19 6.13
C GLU A 78 2.50 5.78 6.12
N GLU A 79 1.81 5.99 7.24
CA GLU A 79 0.36 5.80 7.32
C GLU A 79 -0.33 6.81 6.40
N THR A 80 -1.34 6.33 5.67
CA THR A 80 -2.11 7.18 4.75
C THR A 80 -3.55 7.28 5.23
N THR A 81 -4.00 8.51 5.47
CA THR A 81 -5.35 8.79 5.92
C THR A 81 -6.26 9.09 4.73
N TRP A 82 -7.31 8.30 4.60
CA TRP A 82 -8.36 8.43 3.59
C TRP A 82 -9.61 8.99 4.25
N THR A 83 -10.13 10.12 3.75
CA THR A 83 -11.35 10.72 4.27
C THR A 83 -12.43 10.74 3.20
N PHE A 84 -13.53 10.04 3.46
CA PHE A 84 -14.66 9.90 2.56
C PHE A 84 -15.75 10.89 2.95
N ALA A 85 -16.07 11.85 2.10
CA ALA A 85 -17.08 12.88 2.33
C ALA A 85 -18.27 12.65 1.38
N PRO A 86 -19.36 11.99 1.83
CA PRO A 86 -20.58 11.85 1.06
C PRO A 86 -21.16 13.21 0.71
N ALA A 87 -21.75 13.33 -0.48
CA ALA A 87 -22.52 14.50 -0.85
C ALA A 87 -23.82 14.58 -0.03
N LYS A 88 -24.48 15.74 -0.01
CA LYS A 88 -25.77 15.92 0.67
C LYS A 88 -26.78 14.87 0.20
N GLY A 89 -27.37 14.14 1.16
CA GLY A 89 -28.32 13.07 0.87
C GLY A 89 -27.68 11.76 0.43
N TYR A 90 -26.35 11.60 0.56
CA TYR A 90 -25.64 10.34 0.35
C TYR A 90 -25.03 9.84 1.67
N VAL A 91 -24.83 8.52 1.75
CA VAL A 91 -24.15 7.81 2.84
C VAL A 91 -23.14 6.83 2.27
N ILE A 92 -22.11 6.51 3.05
CA ILE A 92 -21.14 5.47 2.70
C ILE A 92 -21.84 4.11 2.83
N LYS A 93 -21.93 3.36 1.74
CA LYS A 93 -22.43 1.98 1.75
C LYS A 93 -21.30 1.00 2.03
N HIS A 94 -20.16 1.22 1.37
CA HIS A 94 -19.05 0.27 1.38
C HIS A 94 -17.73 0.96 1.04
N VAL A 95 -16.65 0.56 1.70
CA VAL A 95 -15.27 0.97 1.41
C VAL A 95 -14.40 -0.29 1.35
N MET A 96 -13.72 -0.49 0.22
CA MET A 96 -12.70 -1.53 0.07
C MET A 96 -11.31 -0.92 0.06
N TYR A 97 -10.39 -1.58 0.75
CA TYR A 97 -8.96 -1.30 0.71
C TYR A 97 -8.22 -2.60 0.38
N ASN A 98 -7.53 -2.66 -0.77
CA ASN A 98 -6.85 -3.86 -1.28
C ASN A 98 -7.74 -5.11 -1.22
N GLU A 99 -8.97 -5.00 -1.73
CA GLU A 99 -9.98 -6.08 -1.76
C GLU A 99 -10.52 -6.51 -0.38
N LEU A 100 -10.11 -5.86 0.71
CA LEU A 100 -10.68 -6.05 2.04
C LEU A 100 -11.76 -5.00 2.32
N ASP A 101 -12.93 -5.42 2.81
CA ASP A 101 -13.96 -4.51 3.30
C ASP A 101 -13.52 -3.89 4.63
N VAL A 102 -13.27 -2.58 4.61
CA VAL A 102 -12.85 -1.79 5.78
C VAL A 102 -13.95 -0.85 6.28
N THR A 103 -15.19 -1.04 5.80
CA THR A 103 -16.33 -0.17 6.15
C THR A 103 -16.57 -0.10 7.67
N ALA A 104 -16.38 -1.21 8.38
CA ALA A 104 -16.55 -1.27 9.83
C ALA A 104 -15.36 -0.67 10.61
N GLU A 105 -14.20 -0.50 9.96
CA GLU A 105 -12.98 0.08 10.55
C GLU A 105 -12.95 1.61 10.45
N LEU A 106 -13.92 2.20 9.73
CA LEU A 106 -14.04 3.64 9.62
C LEU A 106 -14.27 4.27 10.99
N THR A 107 -13.40 5.21 11.36
CA THR A 107 -13.65 6.10 12.49
C THR A 107 -14.37 7.32 11.96
N GLY A 108 -15.71 7.27 12.00
CA GLY A 108 -16.58 8.28 11.40
C GLY A 108 -16.60 8.17 9.87
N GLN A 109 -15.78 8.98 9.21
CA GLN A 109 -15.68 9.06 7.74
C GLN A 109 -14.25 8.84 7.25
N THR A 110 -13.37 8.37 8.14
CA THR A 110 -11.94 8.30 7.90
C THR A 110 -11.44 6.87 8.10
N TYR A 111 -10.56 6.45 7.20
CA TYR A 111 -9.79 5.22 7.29
C TYR A 111 -8.31 5.55 7.33
N THR A 112 -7.57 4.99 8.28
CA THR A 112 -6.11 5.13 8.35
C THR A 112 -5.48 3.82 7.90
N ALA A 113 -4.88 3.82 6.72
CA ALA A 113 -4.21 2.66 6.17
C ALA A 113 -2.79 2.53 6.74
N ALA A 114 -2.37 1.29 6.99
CA ALA A 114 -1.01 0.98 7.39
C ALA A 114 0.02 1.39 6.31
N PRO A 115 1.29 1.60 6.68
CA PRO A 115 2.34 1.93 5.74
C PRO A 115 2.47 0.96 4.57
N VAL A 116 2.47 1.50 3.35
CA VAL A 116 2.64 0.72 2.12
C VAL A 116 4.12 0.58 1.74
N ASN A 117 4.45 -0.59 1.19
CA ASN A 117 5.82 -0.96 0.79
C ASN A 117 5.96 -1.25 -0.71
N GLU A 118 4.84 -1.30 -1.43
CA GLU A 118 4.77 -1.66 -2.84
C GLU A 118 3.64 -0.90 -3.56
N ASP A 119 3.72 -0.92 -4.87
CA ASP A 119 2.74 -0.34 -5.77
C ASP A 119 1.47 -1.20 -5.86
N GLY A 120 0.36 -0.60 -6.29
CA GLY A 120 -0.88 -1.33 -6.58
C GLY A 120 -1.92 -1.27 -5.46
N THR A 121 -1.81 -0.28 -4.56
CA THR A 121 -2.87 -0.04 -3.58
C THR A 121 -4.18 0.28 -4.29
N ARG A 122 -5.27 -0.43 -3.99
CA ARG A 122 -6.59 -0.23 -4.60
C ARG A 122 -7.59 0.19 -3.54
N VAL A 123 -8.25 1.33 -3.75
CA VAL A 123 -9.30 1.83 -2.86
C VAL A 123 -10.58 2.01 -3.65
N GLU A 124 -11.67 1.44 -3.15
CA GLU A 124 -12.99 1.60 -3.74
C GLU A 124 -13.96 2.13 -2.68
N VAL A 125 -14.78 3.12 -3.03
CA VAL A 125 -15.86 3.59 -2.18
C VAL A 125 -17.16 3.68 -2.95
N ILE A 126 -18.24 3.21 -2.32
CA ILE A 126 -19.59 3.27 -2.85
C ILE A 126 -20.43 4.16 -1.95
N PHE A 127 -20.85 5.30 -2.49
CA PHE A 127 -21.83 6.20 -1.90
C PHE A 127 -23.22 5.89 -2.47
N VAL A 128 -24.21 5.74 -1.59
CA VAL A 128 -25.61 5.56 -1.99
C VAL A 128 -26.45 6.69 -1.43
N LYS A 129 -27.58 7.00 -2.07
CA LYS A 129 -28.52 7.98 -1.49
C LYS A 129 -28.98 7.46 -0.13
N GLY A 130 -28.84 8.30 0.88
CA GLY A 130 -29.49 8.10 2.17
C GLY A 130 -30.98 8.06 1.94
N GLN A 131 -31.67 7.16 2.63
CA GLN A 131 -33.11 7.10 2.54
C GLN A 131 -33.66 8.38 3.17
N ASP A 132 -34.28 9.21 2.36
CA ASP A 132 -35.01 10.38 2.84
C ASP A 132 -36.16 9.85 3.69
N ASP A 133 -36.04 9.91 5.02
CA ASP A 133 -37.16 9.76 5.96
C ASP A 133 -38.10 10.98 5.86
N SER A 134 -38.34 11.50 4.65
CA SER A 134 -39.48 12.37 4.36
C SER A 134 -40.74 11.50 4.20
N GLY A 135 -41.00 10.63 5.17
CA GLY A 135 -42.35 10.20 5.46
C GLY A 135 -43.06 11.38 6.09
N THR A 136 -43.90 12.06 5.32
CA THR A 136 -44.91 12.98 5.84
C THR A 136 -45.86 12.18 6.75
N ASP A 137 -45.54 12.06 8.03
CA ASP A 137 -46.54 11.70 9.05
C ASP A 137 -47.31 12.98 9.38
N ASP A 138 -48.31 13.30 8.56
CA ASP A 138 -49.34 14.30 8.85
C ASP A 138 -50.23 13.79 10.00
N ARG A 139 -49.67 13.66 11.20
CA ARG A 139 -50.46 13.54 12.44
C ARG A 139 -50.51 14.88 13.14
N LYS A 140 -51.56 15.62 12.78
CA LYS A 140 -52.14 16.73 13.55
C LYS A 140 -52.27 16.34 15.04
N PRO A 141 -51.63 17.05 15.99
CA PRO A 141 -51.94 16.89 17.40
C PRO A 141 -53.26 17.64 17.68
N GLY A 142 -54.31 16.88 17.96
CA GLY A 142 -55.55 17.42 18.54
C GLY A 142 -55.30 17.87 19.97
N THR A 143 -55.57 19.14 20.22
CA THR A 143 -55.63 19.76 21.54
C THR A 143 -56.86 19.27 22.29
N ASP A 144 -56.71 18.73 23.49
CA ASP A 144 -57.66 18.94 24.58
C ASP A 144 -56.95 18.92 25.93
N SER A 145 -57.40 19.81 26.79
CA SER A 145 -56.84 20.31 28.03
C SER A 145 -57.53 19.69 29.25
N GLY A 146 -56.76 19.35 30.29
CA GLY A 146 -57.30 18.95 31.60
C GLY A 146 -56.24 19.01 32.72
N GLN A 147 -56.54 19.80 33.76
CA GLN A 147 -55.66 20.35 34.81
C GLN A 147 -55.15 19.39 35.92
N PRO A 148 -54.24 19.88 36.81
CA PRO A 148 -53.41 19.09 37.72
C PRO A 148 -53.90 19.04 39.19
N GLY A 149 -53.36 18.08 39.96
CA GLY A 149 -53.40 18.04 41.45
C GLY A 149 -52.23 17.20 41.98
N THR A 150 -51.24 17.79 42.65
CA THR A 150 -51.06 17.95 44.12
C THR A 150 -50.61 16.69 44.89
N GLY A 151 -49.44 16.76 45.55
CA GLY A 151 -49.23 16.08 46.84
C GLY A 151 -47.83 15.53 47.18
N SER A 152 -47.05 16.36 47.88
CA SER A 152 -46.13 16.05 49.01
C SER A 152 -44.87 15.19 48.83
N GLY A 153 -43.74 15.76 49.25
CA GLY A 153 -42.42 15.12 49.27
C GLY A 153 -41.93 14.67 50.66
N ALA A 154 -40.72 14.11 50.68
CA ALA A 154 -39.84 14.03 51.83
C ALA A 154 -38.42 13.68 51.32
N GLY A 155 -37.46 14.57 51.54
CA GLY A 155 -36.04 14.29 51.31
C GLY A 155 -35.43 13.53 52.48
N THR A 156 -34.40 12.73 52.23
CA THR A 156 -33.39 12.34 53.22
C THR A 156 -32.08 12.04 52.49
N ALA A 157 -31.01 12.70 52.92
CA ALA A 157 -29.65 12.51 52.46
C ALA A 157 -28.90 11.52 53.37
N GLY A 158 -27.95 10.77 52.80
CA GLY A 158 -26.78 10.24 53.52
C GLY A 158 -26.50 8.73 53.34
N GLY A 159 -25.26 8.39 52.98
CA GLY A 159 -24.58 7.19 53.50
C GLY A 159 -24.04 6.14 52.50
N GLN A 160 -22.79 6.30 52.08
CA GLN A 160 -21.66 5.34 52.14
C GLN A 160 -21.78 3.85 51.69
N GLN A 161 -21.07 3.55 50.59
CA GLN A 161 -20.09 2.47 50.32
C GLN A 161 -20.33 0.99 50.69
N SER A 162 -20.02 0.15 49.67
CA SER A 162 -19.30 -1.15 49.74
C SER A 162 -20.12 -2.45 49.65
N GLY A 163 -19.68 -3.32 48.73
CA GLY A 163 -20.09 -4.71 48.60
C GLY A 163 -19.63 -5.32 47.27
N GLY A 164 -18.34 -5.58 47.11
CA GLY A 164 -17.78 -6.24 45.92
C GLY A 164 -17.91 -7.77 45.96
N SER A 165 -17.92 -8.41 44.79
CA SER A 165 -17.29 -9.72 44.53
C SER A 165 -17.44 -10.11 43.06
N GLY A 166 -16.42 -10.76 42.47
CA GLY A 166 -16.65 -11.69 41.36
C GLY A 166 -16.00 -11.39 40.01
N LYS A 167 -14.68 -11.33 39.97
CA LYS A 167 -13.85 -11.54 38.77
C LYS A 167 -14.22 -12.87 38.09
N THR A 168 -14.71 -12.84 36.85
CA THR A 168 -14.55 -13.96 35.90
C THR A 168 -14.23 -13.38 34.53
N GLY A 169 -12.96 -13.44 34.16
CA GLY A 169 -12.51 -13.10 32.83
C GLY A 169 -12.86 -14.22 31.86
N ASN A 170 -13.49 -13.86 30.74
CA ASN A 170 -13.33 -14.61 29.51
C ASN A 170 -12.49 -13.75 28.56
N VAL A 171 -11.18 -13.76 28.78
CA VAL A 171 -10.24 -13.40 27.72
C VAL A 171 -10.23 -14.60 26.79
N LYS A 172 -10.89 -14.48 25.64
CA LYS A 172 -10.87 -15.50 24.61
C LYS A 172 -9.66 -15.20 23.72
N THR A 173 -8.52 -15.79 24.03
CA THR A 173 -7.38 -15.82 23.10
C THR A 173 -7.78 -16.72 21.95
N GLY A 174 -8.20 -16.11 20.84
CA GLY A 174 -8.56 -16.79 19.62
C GLY A 174 -7.31 -17.20 18.83
N ASP A 175 -6.49 -18.06 19.41
CA ASP A 175 -5.60 -18.91 18.62
C ASP A 175 -6.46 -20.00 17.98
N GLU A 176 -7.19 -19.66 16.92
CA GLU A 176 -7.71 -20.67 15.99
C GLU A 176 -6.69 -20.82 14.86
N THR A 177 -5.66 -21.62 15.12
CA THR A 177 -4.78 -22.09 14.05
C THR A 177 -5.61 -23.01 13.15
N ASN A 178 -6.01 -22.50 11.97
CA ASN A 178 -6.69 -23.30 10.96
C ASN A 178 -5.81 -24.52 10.58
N PRO A 179 -6.19 -25.76 10.92
CA PRO A 179 -5.37 -26.95 10.64
C PRO A 179 -5.23 -27.25 9.14
N GLY A 180 -5.96 -26.54 8.27
CA GLY A 180 -5.83 -26.62 6.82
C GLY A 180 -4.56 -25.98 6.25
N LEU A 181 -3.89 -25.08 6.99
CA LEU A 181 -2.72 -24.35 6.47
C LEU A 181 -1.45 -25.22 6.42
N PHE A 182 -1.36 -26.29 7.23
CA PHE A 182 -0.16 -27.14 7.30
C PHE A 182 -0.19 -28.35 6.36
N ILE A 183 -1.35 -28.75 5.84
CA ILE A 183 -1.44 -29.89 4.92
C ILE A 183 -1.04 -29.48 3.49
N GLY A 184 -1.24 -28.21 3.11
CA GLY A 184 -0.85 -27.69 1.80
C GLY A 184 0.67 -27.67 1.54
N ILE A 185 1.48 -27.56 2.60
CA ILE A 185 2.95 -27.42 2.47
C ILE A 185 3.64 -28.76 2.19
N MET A 186 3.03 -29.90 2.55
CA MET A 186 3.65 -31.22 2.34
C MET A 186 3.36 -31.85 0.97
N ALA A 187 2.43 -31.31 0.18
CA ALA A 187 2.06 -31.87 -1.12
C ALA A 187 2.95 -31.38 -2.29
N VAL A 188 3.70 -30.28 -2.11
CA VAL A 188 4.49 -29.67 -3.20
C VAL A 188 5.83 -30.37 -3.44
N SER A 189 6.31 -31.21 -2.50
CA SER A 189 7.65 -31.81 -2.60
C SER A 189 7.76 -33.06 -3.48
N ILE A 190 6.67 -33.63 -4.03
CA ILE A 190 6.75 -34.89 -4.81
C ILE A 190 6.77 -34.65 -6.33
N ALA A 191 6.36 -33.48 -6.83
CA ALA A 191 6.25 -33.25 -8.28
C ALA A 191 7.57 -32.86 -8.99
N ALA A 192 8.67 -32.62 -8.26
CA ALA A 192 9.94 -32.17 -8.84
C ALA A 192 10.93 -33.28 -9.20
N ALA A 193 10.68 -34.56 -8.85
CA ALA A 193 11.63 -35.65 -9.10
C ALA A 193 11.39 -36.42 -10.42
N ALA A 194 10.21 -36.30 -11.06
CA ALA A 194 9.90 -37.05 -12.28
C ALA A 194 10.36 -36.37 -13.58
N GLY A 195 10.60 -35.05 -13.56
CA GLY A 195 11.01 -34.29 -14.75
C GLY A 195 12.46 -34.57 -15.20
N CYS A 196 13.35 -34.92 -14.26
CA CYS A 196 14.79 -35.06 -14.56
C CYS A 196 15.17 -36.39 -15.23
N MET A 197 14.31 -37.42 -15.24
CA MET A 197 14.63 -38.68 -15.93
C MET A 197 14.22 -38.73 -17.41
N LEU A 198 13.39 -37.80 -17.89
CA LEU A 198 12.88 -37.84 -19.27
C LEU A 198 13.74 -37.02 -20.27
N ALA A 199 14.62 -36.14 -19.82
CA ALA A 199 15.53 -35.40 -20.69
C ALA A 199 16.79 -36.17 -21.12
N GLY A 200 17.08 -37.33 -20.50
CA GLY A 200 18.32 -38.10 -20.72
C GLY A 200 18.31 -39.07 -21.91
N ARG A 201 17.19 -39.26 -22.61
CA ARG A 201 17.10 -40.20 -23.75
C ARG A 201 16.30 -39.61 -24.89
N ARG A 202 16.98 -38.85 -25.75
CA ARG A 202 16.87 -38.95 -27.23
C ARG A 202 17.52 -37.71 -27.85
N LYS A 203 18.76 -37.89 -28.31
CA LYS A 203 19.19 -37.53 -29.68
C LYS A 203 20.63 -38.00 -29.90
N LYS A 204 20.75 -39.29 -30.19
CA LYS A 204 21.76 -39.81 -31.12
C LYS A 204 21.01 -40.31 -32.35
N LYS A 205 21.61 -40.10 -33.53
CA LYS A 205 21.14 -40.38 -34.90
C LYS A 205 20.26 -39.25 -35.46
N ALA A 206 20.51 -38.68 -36.64
CA ALA A 206 21.33 -39.09 -37.79
C ALA A 206 22.10 -37.88 -38.34
#